data_AF-A0A7V1IL93-F1
#
_entry.id   AF-A0A7V1IL93-F1
#
_cell.length_a   1.000
_cell.length_b   1.000
_cell.length_c   1.000
_cell.angle_alpha   90.00
_cell.angle_beta   90.00
_cell.angle_gamma   90.00
#
_symmetry.space_group_name_H-M   'P 1'
#
loop_
_entity.id
_entity.type
_entity.pdbx_description
1 polymer ?
#
loop_
_entity_poly.entity_id
_entity_poly.type
_entity_poly.pdbx_seq_one_letter_code
_entity_poly.pdbx_strand_id
1 'polypeptide(L)'
;MAAGFVATGPDEEAVARKREWIREHLTFLYSTPAYWPSLDHRGFGDVGRELNRLSKAGQWEDMKGLVSDEMLDALVPQGTYDDIARILLDDYESIVSRITFPVPDDPAEDAQVRGVLSALRGE
;
A
#
# COMPACT_ATOMS: atom_id res chain seq x y z
N MET A 1 10.99 -0.33 11.83
CA MET A 1 10.30 -1.40 11.08
C MET A 1 9.31 -0.72 10.18
N ALA A 2 9.38 -0.94 8.86
CA ALA A 2 8.33 -0.55 7.94
C ALA A 2 7.35 -1.72 7.81
N ALA A 3 6.08 -1.47 8.08
CA ALA A 3 5.00 -2.43 7.92
C ALA A 3 3.81 -1.67 7.35
N GLY A 4 3.45 -2.00 6.12
CA GLY A 4 2.41 -1.32 5.36
C GLY A 4 1.95 -2.18 4.19
N PHE A 5 0.99 -1.65 3.44
CA PHE A 5 0.58 -2.29 2.20
C PHE A 5 1.67 -2.16 1.14
N VAL A 6 1.81 -3.20 0.33
CA VAL A 6 2.69 -3.24 -0.85
C VAL A 6 1.86 -3.81 -1.99
N ALA A 7 1.76 -3.06 -3.10
CA ALA A 7 1.07 -3.53 -4.30
C ALA A 7 2.08 -4.30 -5.17
N THR A 8 2.12 -5.62 -5.04
CA THR A 8 3.09 -6.47 -5.75
C THR A 8 2.43 -7.72 -6.32
N GLY A 9 3.07 -8.30 -7.33
CA GLY A 9 2.64 -9.55 -7.95
C GLY A 9 3.60 -10.02 -9.05
N PRO A 10 3.30 -11.14 -9.72
CA PRO A 10 4.13 -11.69 -10.78
C PRO A 10 4.16 -10.83 -12.05
N ASP A 11 3.16 -9.98 -12.26
CA ASP A 11 3.02 -9.12 -13.44
C ASP A 11 2.27 -7.82 -13.10
N GLU A 12 2.22 -6.90 -14.07
CA GLU A 12 1.56 -5.59 -13.93
C GLU A 12 0.05 -5.70 -13.68
N GLU A 13 -0.60 -6.74 -14.20
CA GLU A 13 -2.04 -6.94 -13.97
C GLU A 13 -2.29 -7.34 -12.51
N ALA A 14 -1.46 -8.21 -11.95
CA ALA A 14 -1.49 -8.57 -10.53
C ALA A 14 -1.20 -7.36 -9.63
N VAL A 15 -0.21 -6.52 -9.99
CA VAL A 15 0.10 -5.27 -9.27
C VAL A 15 -1.12 -4.34 -9.29
N ALA A 16 -1.72 -4.09 -10.45
CA ALA A 16 -2.90 -3.24 -10.59
C ALA A 16 -4.09 -3.76 -9.77
N ARG A 17 -4.35 -5.07 -9.81
CA ARG A 17 -5.41 -5.69 -8.98
C ARG A 17 -5.15 -5.52 -7.48
N LYS A 18 -3.91 -5.74 -7.03
CA LYS A 18 -3.55 -5.56 -5.61
C LYS A 18 -3.63 -4.09 -5.20
N ARG A 19 -3.24 -3.15 -6.09
CA ARG A 19 -3.37 -1.70 -5.88
C ARG A 19 -4.81 -1.28 -5.63
N GLU A 20 -5.77 -1.75 -6.45
CA GLU A 20 -7.18 -1.43 -6.24
C GLU A 20 -7.75 -2.05 -4.96
N TRP A 21 -7.35 -3.29 -4.64
CA TRP A 21 -7.69 -3.90 -3.35
C TRP A 21 -7.17 -3.06 -2.17
N ILE A 22 -5.94 -2.54 -2.24
CA ILE A 22 -5.39 -1.63 -1.23
C ILE A 22 -6.16 -0.32 -1.17
N ARG A 23 -6.59 0.25 -2.30
CA ARG A 23 -7.42 1.47 -2.35
C ARG A 23 -8.68 1.32 -1.51
N GLU A 24 -9.38 0.20 -1.65
CA GLU A 24 -10.59 -0.10 -0.87
C GLU A 24 -10.28 -0.18 0.64
N HIS A 25 -9.18 -0.82 1.01
CA HIS A 25 -8.75 -0.94 2.41
C HIS A 25 -8.38 0.42 3.01
N LEU A 26 -7.65 1.24 2.27
CA LEU A 26 -7.26 2.59 2.68
C LEU A 26 -8.46 3.53 2.79
N THR A 27 -9.46 3.37 1.92
CA THR A 27 -10.73 4.12 1.97
C THR A 27 -11.41 3.93 3.33
N PHE A 28 -11.46 2.70 3.83
CA PHE A 28 -11.97 2.43 5.17
C PHE A 28 -11.00 2.90 6.27
N LEU A 29 -9.71 2.58 6.16
CA LEU A 29 -8.69 2.90 7.15
C LEU A 29 -8.64 4.40 7.46
N TYR A 30 -8.60 5.23 6.41
CA TYR A 30 -8.47 6.69 6.50
C TYR A 30 -9.75 7.41 6.92
N SER A 31 -10.89 6.71 6.96
CA SER A 31 -12.09 7.20 7.64
C SER A 31 -11.91 7.30 9.16
N THR A 32 -10.86 6.71 9.74
CA THR A 32 -10.57 6.75 11.17
C THR A 32 -9.66 7.93 11.55
N PRO A 33 -10.07 8.82 12.48
CA PRO A 33 -9.32 10.05 12.82
C PRO A 33 -7.87 9.85 13.25
N ALA A 34 -7.51 8.68 13.77
CA ALA A 34 -6.15 8.36 14.19
C ALA A 34 -5.11 8.45 13.05
N TYR A 35 -5.53 8.31 11.78
CA TYR A 35 -4.62 8.37 10.63
C TYR A 35 -4.46 9.79 10.04
N TRP A 36 -5.31 10.74 10.42
CA TRP A 36 -5.32 12.07 9.82
C TRP A 36 -4.02 12.86 9.98
N PRO A 37 -3.28 12.79 11.11
CA PRO A 37 -1.99 13.48 11.21
C PRO A 37 -1.01 13.09 10.09
N SER A 38 -1.00 11.81 9.70
CA SER A 38 -0.16 11.31 8.61
C SER A 38 -0.64 11.77 7.23
N LEU A 39 -1.96 11.94 7.06
CA LEU A 39 -2.56 12.48 5.84
C LEU A 39 -2.32 13.98 5.72
N ASP A 40 -2.51 14.74 6.79
CA ASP A 40 -2.24 16.19 6.85
C ASP A 40 -0.78 16.47 6.49
N HIS A 41 0.17 15.66 6.99
CA HIS A 41 1.59 15.79 6.65
C HIS A 41 1.87 15.65 5.14
N ARG A 42 1.06 14.88 4.43
CA ARG A 42 1.15 14.65 2.98
C ARG A 42 0.16 15.49 2.16
N GLY A 43 -0.59 16.38 2.79
CA GLY A 43 -1.58 17.23 2.10
C GLY A 43 -2.94 16.58 1.82
N PHE A 44 -3.19 15.37 2.33
CA PHE A 44 -4.43 14.60 2.09
C PHE A 44 -5.45 14.67 3.23
N GLY A 45 -5.30 15.60 4.17
CA GLY A 45 -6.11 15.68 5.38
C GLY A 45 -7.62 15.73 5.16
N ASP A 46 -8.06 16.47 4.13
CA ASP A 46 -9.48 16.64 3.83
C ASP A 46 -10.13 15.34 3.35
N VAL A 47 -9.37 14.46 2.71
CA VAL A 47 -9.85 13.14 2.29
C VAL A 47 -10.27 12.32 3.52
N GLY A 48 -9.45 12.29 4.57
CA GLY A 48 -9.78 11.57 5.80
C GLY A 48 -11.04 12.10 6.50
N ARG A 49 -11.22 13.43 6.50
CA ARG A 49 -12.40 14.10 7.06
C ARG A 49 -13.68 13.76 6.29
N GLU A 50 -13.60 13.78 4.96
CA GLU A 50 -14.74 13.45 4.11
C GLU A 50 -15.10 11.95 4.17
N LEU A 51 -14.10 11.06 4.15
CA LEU A 51 -14.31 9.63 4.35
C LEU A 51 -15.02 9.33 5.68
N ASN A 52 -14.65 10.02 6.77
CA ASN A 52 -15.32 9.86 8.05
C ASN A 52 -16.78 10.34 8.02
N ARG A 53 -17.04 11.48 7.38
CA ARG A 53 -18.40 12.03 7.23
C ARG A 53 -19.30 11.05 6.49
N LEU A 54 -18.85 10.55 5.33
CA LEU A 54 -19.59 9.60 4.49
C LEU A 54 -19.78 8.25 5.18
N SER A 55 -18.74 7.71 5.83
CA SER A 55 -18.82 6.44 6.55
C SER A 55 -19.87 6.49 7.66
N LYS A 56 -19.91 7.57 8.46
CA LYS A 56 -20.94 7.77 9.49
C LYS A 56 -22.36 7.92 8.93
N ALA A 57 -22.48 8.41 7.70
CA ALA A 57 -23.74 8.54 7.00
C ALA A 57 -24.17 7.25 6.27
N GLY A 58 -23.35 6.18 6.29
CA GLY A 58 -23.61 4.94 5.56
C GLY A 58 -23.49 5.08 4.03
N GLN A 59 -22.84 6.14 3.55
CA GLN A 59 -22.71 6.48 2.14
C GLN A 59 -21.48 5.80 1.51
N TRP A 60 -21.45 4.47 1.51
CA TRP A 60 -20.28 3.70 1.08
C TRP A 60 -19.92 3.88 -0.39
N GLU A 61 -20.91 4.01 -1.26
CA GLU A 61 -20.69 4.24 -2.70
C GLU A 61 -20.01 5.58 -2.96
N ASP A 62 -20.37 6.62 -2.20
CA ASP A 62 -19.78 7.96 -2.32
C ASP A 62 -18.33 8.02 -1.78
N MET A 63 -17.90 7.03 -1.00
CA MET A 63 -16.51 6.92 -0.54
C MET A 63 -15.58 6.41 -1.63
N LYS A 64 -16.12 5.72 -2.66
CA LYS A 64 -15.32 5.15 -3.74
C LYS A 64 -14.62 6.27 -4.51
N GLY A 65 -13.32 6.11 -4.75
CA GLY A 65 -12.52 7.07 -5.50
C GLY A 65 -12.03 8.29 -4.71
N LEU A 66 -12.38 8.45 -3.43
CA LEU A 66 -11.80 9.52 -2.60
C LEU A 66 -10.31 9.28 -2.30
N VAL A 67 -9.90 8.02 -2.19
CA VAL A 67 -8.48 7.66 -2.24
C VAL A 67 -8.06 7.70 -3.70
N SER A 68 -7.31 8.73 -4.10
CA SER A 68 -6.88 8.98 -5.49
C SER A 68 -5.67 8.14 -5.89
N ASP A 69 -5.35 8.10 -7.19
CA ASP A 69 -4.10 7.50 -7.67
C ASP A 69 -2.87 8.17 -7.10
N GLU A 70 -2.88 9.50 -7.01
CA GLU A 70 -1.80 10.29 -6.39
C GLU A 70 -1.56 9.85 -4.94
N MET A 71 -2.62 9.59 -4.18
CA MET A 71 -2.49 9.07 -2.81
C MET A 71 -1.82 7.70 -2.80
N LEU A 72 -2.25 6.79 -3.67
CA LEU A 72 -1.65 5.45 -3.73
C LEU A 72 -0.18 5.52 -4.14
N ASP A 73 0.17 6.34 -5.14
CA ASP A 73 1.56 6.53 -5.58
C ASP A 73 2.44 7.10 -4.46
N ALA A 74 1.89 7.96 -3.60
CA ALA A 74 2.61 8.55 -2.48
C ALA A 74 2.69 7.68 -1.22
N LEU A 75 1.84 6.65 -1.10
CA LEU A 75 1.63 5.90 0.15
C LEU A 75 1.94 4.40 0.03
N VAL A 76 1.90 3.84 -1.17
CA VAL A 76 1.93 2.39 -1.40
C VAL A 76 3.08 2.07 -2.37
N PRO A 77 4.17 1.48 -1.86
CA PRO A 77 5.18 0.89 -2.72
C PRO A 77 4.54 -0.12 -3.67
N GLN A 78 4.88 -0.02 -4.95
CA GLN A 78 4.23 -0.80 -5.99
C GLN A 78 5.22 -1.24 -7.07
N GLY A 79 5.08 -2.49 -7.54
CA GLY A 79 5.94 -3.05 -8.57
C GLY A 79 5.83 -4.56 -8.64
N THR A 80 6.26 -5.15 -9.74
CA THR A 80 6.31 -6.62 -9.90
C THR A 80 7.34 -7.23 -8.94
N TYR A 81 7.33 -8.56 -8.79
CA TYR A 81 8.37 -9.26 -8.02
C TYR A 81 9.80 -8.98 -8.54
N ASP A 82 9.97 -8.62 -9.81
CA ASP A 82 11.28 -8.27 -10.36
C ASP A 82 11.77 -6.88 -9.90
N ASP A 83 10.84 -5.97 -9.55
CA ASP A 83 11.15 -4.57 -9.24
C ASP A 83 10.99 -4.20 -7.76
N ILE A 84 10.08 -4.87 -7.04
CA ILE A 84 9.60 -4.40 -5.74
C ILE A 84 10.70 -4.37 -4.66
N ALA A 85 11.69 -5.28 -4.73
CA ALA A 85 12.82 -5.27 -3.82
C ALA A 85 13.62 -3.96 -3.94
N ARG A 86 13.93 -3.52 -5.17
CA ARG A 86 14.65 -2.28 -5.44
C ARG A 86 13.86 -1.08 -4.92
N ILE A 87 12.57 -1.01 -5.24
CA ILE A 87 11.69 0.09 -4.82
C ILE A 87 11.65 0.21 -3.30
N LEU A 88 11.49 -0.91 -2.58
CA LEU A 88 11.47 -0.91 -1.12
C LEU A 88 12.82 -0.52 -0.51
N LEU A 89 13.94 -0.91 -1.11
CA LEU A 89 15.27 -0.51 -0.65
C LEU A 89 15.51 0.99 -0.87
N ASP A 90 15.19 1.50 -2.07
CA ASP A 90 15.30 2.93 -2.40
C ASP A 90 14.53 3.80 -1.39
N ASP A 91 13.33 3.36 -1.00
CA ASP A 91 12.47 4.10 -0.06
C ASP A 91 12.88 3.95 1.41
N TYR A 92 13.37 2.77 1.84
CA TYR A 92 13.42 2.43 3.26
C TYR A 92 14.78 2.01 3.81
N GLU A 93 15.76 1.61 2.98
CA GLU A 93 17.01 0.99 3.44
C GLU A 93 17.77 1.87 4.46
N SER A 94 17.79 3.18 4.25
CA SER A 94 18.48 4.14 5.14
C SER A 94 17.73 4.47 6.43
N ILE A 95 16.46 4.07 6.55
CA ILE A 95 15.52 4.54 7.59
C ILE A 95 15.13 3.40 8.53
N VAL A 96 14.99 2.18 8.03
CA VAL A 96 14.45 1.05 8.82
C VAL A 96 15.39 -0.16 8.79
N SER A 97 15.42 -0.89 9.91
CA SER A 97 16.18 -2.15 10.03
C SER A 97 15.40 -3.40 9.65
N ARG A 98 14.09 -3.29 9.41
CA ARG A 98 13.19 -4.41 9.08
C ARG A 98 12.04 -3.92 8.20
N ILE A 99 11.72 -4.70 7.17
CA ILE A 99 10.56 -4.53 6.30
C ILE A 99 9.72 -5.80 6.40
N THR A 100 8.41 -5.64 6.63
CA THR A 100 7.46 -6.75 6.48
C THR A 100 7.04 -6.84 5.02
N PHE A 101 7.12 -8.03 4.45
CA PHE A 101 6.72 -8.28 3.06
C PHE A 101 5.52 -9.25 3.03
N PRO A 102 4.52 -9.04 2.15
CA PRO A 102 3.34 -9.89 2.08
C PRO A 102 3.70 -11.33 1.68
N VAL A 103 2.96 -12.29 2.22
CA VAL A 103 2.97 -13.69 1.76
C VAL A 103 2.08 -13.77 0.52
N PRO A 104 2.49 -14.47 -0.56
CA PRO A 104 1.65 -14.60 -1.75
C PRO A 104 0.38 -15.39 -1.44
N ASP A 105 -0.71 -15.06 -2.15
CA ASP A 105 -1.98 -15.78 -2.04
C ASP A 105 -1.91 -17.15 -2.75
N ASP A 106 -1.09 -17.27 -3.80
CA ASP A 106 -0.85 -18.49 -4.57
C ASP A 106 0.54 -19.09 -4.24
N PRO A 107 0.62 -20.32 -3.69
CA PRO A 107 1.89 -20.99 -3.42
C PRO A 107 2.79 -21.19 -4.66
N ALA A 108 2.24 -21.13 -5.88
CA ALA A 108 3.04 -21.17 -7.10
C ALA A 108 4.03 -19.98 -7.20
N GLU A 109 3.76 -18.88 -6.50
CA GLU A 109 4.57 -17.67 -6.49
C GLU A 109 5.70 -17.70 -5.43
N ASP A 110 5.75 -18.73 -4.57
CA ASP A 110 6.70 -18.84 -3.45
C ASP A 110 8.17 -18.69 -3.89
N ALA A 111 8.52 -19.19 -5.07
CA ALA A 111 9.88 -19.10 -5.60
C ALA A 111 10.27 -17.67 -5.97
N GLN A 112 9.35 -16.92 -6.59
CA GLN A 112 9.58 -15.51 -6.97
C GLN A 112 9.65 -14.64 -5.71
N VAL A 113 8.71 -14.83 -4.77
CA VAL A 113 8.73 -14.10 -3.49
C VAL A 113 10.00 -14.41 -2.70
N ARG A 114 10.49 -15.66 -2.70
CA ARG A 114 11.79 -15.97 -2.10
C ARG A 114 12.91 -15.14 -2.72
N GLY A 115 12.92 -14.97 -4.04
CA GLY A 115 13.86 -14.10 -4.74
C GLY A 115 13.81 -12.65 -4.24
N VAL A 116 12.60 -12.09 -4.08
CA VAL A 116 12.40 -10.76 -3.49
C VAL A 116 12.98 -10.68 -2.08
N LEU A 117 12.70 -11.68 -1.24
CA LEU A 117 13.18 -11.72 0.14
C LEU A 117 14.71 -11.84 0.22
N SER A 118 15.34 -12.59 -0.67
CA SER A 118 16.81 -12.67 -0.77
C SER A 118 17.41 -11.32 -1.16
N ALA A 119 16.86 -10.65 -2.18
CA ALA A 119 17.28 -9.30 -2.57
C ALA A 119 17.15 -8.29 -1.42
N LEU A 120 16.01 -8.30 -0.70
CA LEU A 120 15.78 -7.45 0.48
C LEU A 120 16.75 -7.73 1.65
N ARG A 121 17.32 -8.93 1.74
CA ARG A 121 18.31 -9.32 2.76
C ARG A 121 19.75 -9.06 2.33
N GLY A 122 19.98 -8.79 1.05
CA GLY A 122 21.32 -8.74 0.46
C GLY A 122 21.99 -10.11 0.34
N GLU A 123 21.19 -11.18 0.17
CA GLU A 123 21.63 -12.58 0.02
C GLU A 123 21.54 -13.08 -1.43
#